data_AF-A0A6I0F7M9-F1
#
_entry.id   AF-A0A6I0F7M9-F1
#
_cell.length_a   1.000
_cell.length_b   1.000
_cell.length_c   1.000
_cell.angle_alpha   90.00
_cell.angle_beta   90.00
_cell.angle_gamma   90.00
#
_symmetry.space_group_name_H-M   'P 1'
#
loop_
_entity.id
_entity.type
_entity.pdbx_description
1 polymer ?
#
loop_
_entity_poly.entity_id
_entity_poly.type
_entity_poly.pdbx_seq_one_letter_code
_entity_poly.pdbx_strand_id
1 'polypeptide(L)'
;MPTKKEEILEMINSGKSVEEIVQLGFNKKYVKEVIRGLKKPELSRDENDIKAKNQDNSKTLGDEDIAQMQKDINEIKKLLISQNSVYTKGSHLDNKLEIKKKQLEDTLKILNFIMENEPLLNHINLNVNIAISDNESNVKTEKVDNNNFKDSMDIKINPIELYREKGEIALKDILNNFDIAVLKDIARQYTPDARGYVYKWSDATKIIDYIIERSKNLAEKGSVFVTD
;
A
#
# COMPACT_ATOMS: atom_id res chain seq x y z
N MET A 1 1.36 13.02 48.23
CA MET A 1 1.16 11.58 47.95
C MET A 1 0.45 11.49 46.62
N PRO A 2 0.94 10.67 45.67
CA PRO A 2 0.29 10.53 44.38
C PRO A 2 -1.13 9.96 44.58
N THR A 3 -2.06 10.43 43.76
CA THR A 3 -3.44 9.92 43.78
C THR A 3 -3.49 8.55 43.10
N LYS A 4 -4.47 7.73 43.46
CA LYS A 4 -4.68 6.42 42.82
C LYS A 4 -4.82 6.49 41.29
N LYS A 5 -5.24 7.64 40.76
CA LYS A 5 -5.32 7.89 39.31
C LYS A 5 -3.93 8.09 38.71
N GLU A 6 -3.08 8.88 39.35
CA GLU A 6 -1.71 9.16 38.91
C GLU A 6 -0.84 7.90 38.94
N GLU A 7 -0.98 7.06 39.98
CA GLU A 7 -0.28 5.78 40.06
C GLU A 7 -0.65 4.85 38.89
N ILE A 8 -1.95 4.75 38.55
CA ILE A 8 -2.42 3.96 37.39
C ILE A 8 -1.84 4.52 36.09
N LEU A 9 -1.77 5.84 35.93
CA LEU A 9 -1.22 6.50 34.74
C LEU A 9 0.28 6.24 34.58
N GLU A 10 1.05 6.30 35.68
CA GLU A 10 2.48 6.01 35.68
C GLU A 10 2.75 4.53 35.33
N MET A 11 1.92 3.60 35.83
CA MET A 11 2.00 2.18 35.49
C MET A 11 1.68 1.90 34.02
N ILE A 12 0.73 2.62 33.43
CA ILE A 12 0.44 2.51 31.99
C ILE A 12 1.58 3.10 31.15
N ASN A 13 2.13 4.26 31.54
CA ASN A 13 3.23 4.90 30.83
C ASN A 13 4.53 4.09 30.90
N SER A 14 4.73 3.30 31.96
CA SER A 14 5.82 2.33 32.08
C SER A 14 5.57 1.01 31.35
N GLY A 15 4.45 0.89 30.61
CA GLY A 15 4.16 -0.23 29.71
C GLY A 15 3.43 -1.42 30.35
N LYS A 16 2.93 -1.29 31.58
CA LYS A 16 2.16 -2.38 32.22
C LYS A 16 0.77 -2.53 31.60
N SER A 17 0.34 -3.78 31.48
CA SER A 17 -0.99 -4.10 30.97
C SER A 17 -2.10 -3.83 32.00
N VAL A 18 -3.34 -3.70 31.52
CA VAL A 18 -4.52 -3.50 32.39
C VAL A 18 -4.67 -4.65 33.38
N GLU A 19 -4.38 -5.87 32.95
CA GLU A 19 -4.44 -7.09 33.75
C GLU A 19 -3.41 -7.08 34.89
N GLU A 20 -2.19 -6.61 34.63
CA GLU A 20 -1.13 -6.47 35.66
C GLU A 20 -1.49 -5.42 36.70
N ILE A 21 -2.06 -4.28 36.29
CA ILE A 21 -2.50 -3.23 37.22
C ILE A 21 -3.65 -3.73 38.12
N VAL A 22 -4.52 -4.58 37.59
CA VAL A 22 -5.60 -5.19 38.38
C VAL A 22 -5.05 -6.22 39.38
N GLN A 23 -4.01 -6.98 39.02
CA GLN A 23 -3.33 -7.89 39.95
C GLN A 23 -2.65 -7.16 41.12
N LEU A 24 -2.23 -5.91 40.91
CA LEU A 24 -1.70 -5.03 41.97
C LEU A 24 -2.78 -4.49 42.92
N GLY A 25 -4.04 -4.91 42.76
CA GLY A 25 -5.14 -4.58 43.68
C GLY A 25 -6.02 -3.41 43.23
N PHE A 26 -5.80 -2.87 42.03
CA PHE A 26 -6.65 -1.80 41.49
C PHE A 26 -7.96 -2.34 40.91
N ASN A 27 -9.06 -1.62 41.13
CA ASN A 27 -10.36 -2.02 40.61
C ASN A 27 -10.38 -1.94 39.07
N LYS A 28 -10.63 -3.06 38.40
CA LYS A 28 -10.67 -3.19 36.94
C LYS A 28 -11.58 -2.17 36.25
N LYS A 29 -12.73 -1.84 36.84
CA LYS A 29 -13.65 -0.83 36.29
C LYS A 29 -13.02 0.56 36.32
N TYR A 30 -12.35 0.90 37.42
CA TYR A 30 -11.69 2.18 37.60
C TYR A 30 -10.46 2.34 36.68
N VAL A 31 -9.62 1.29 36.54
CA VAL A 31 -8.48 1.30 35.61
C VAL A 31 -8.94 1.55 34.16
N LYS A 32 -10.01 0.86 33.73
CA LYS A 32 -10.59 1.08 32.40
C LYS A 32 -11.17 2.48 32.23
N GLU A 33 -11.76 3.05 33.27
CA GLU A 33 -12.32 4.40 33.25
C GLU A 33 -11.23 5.47 33.11
N VAL A 34 -10.11 5.32 33.81
CA VAL A 34 -8.92 6.19 33.69
C VAL A 34 -8.35 6.12 32.26
N ILE A 35 -8.22 4.92 31.68
CA ILE A 35 -7.78 4.72 30.29
C ILE A 35 -8.78 5.34 29.29
N ARG A 36 -10.08 5.21 29.56
CA ARG A 36 -11.12 5.77 28.69
C ARG A 36 -11.15 7.30 28.73
N GLY A 37 -10.84 7.89 29.88
CA GLY A 37 -10.66 9.34 30.04
C GLY A 37 -9.46 9.89 29.26
N LEU A 38 -8.39 9.11 29.10
CA LEU A 38 -7.26 9.48 28.25
C LEU A 38 -7.56 9.37 26.75
N LYS A 39 -8.47 8.46 26.35
CA LYS A 39 -8.77 8.15 24.94
C LYS A 39 -9.93 8.94 24.32
N LYS A 40 -10.66 9.76 25.07
CA LYS A 40 -11.72 10.60 24.50
C LYS A 40 -11.15 11.96 24.05
N PRO A 41 -11.09 12.26 22.74
CA PRO A 41 -11.13 13.65 22.30
C PRO A 41 -12.49 14.25 22.73
N GLU A 42 -12.49 15.51 23.19
CA GLU A 42 -13.68 16.24 23.60
C GLU A 42 -14.69 16.35 22.45
N LEU A 43 -15.61 15.39 22.36
CA LEU A 43 -16.77 15.43 21.48
C LEU A 43 -17.90 14.68 22.18
N SER A 44 -18.60 15.40 23.05
CA SER A 44 -20.04 15.24 23.31
C SER A 44 -20.44 16.09 24.52
N ARG A 45 -21.03 17.27 24.29
CA ARG A 45 -22.13 17.75 25.14
C ARG A 45 -23.21 18.35 24.24
N ASP A 46 -24.37 17.74 24.39
CA ASP A 46 -25.60 17.99 23.67
C ASP A 46 -26.04 19.44 23.72
N GLU A 47 -26.62 19.83 22.58
CA GLU A 47 -27.55 20.93 22.40
C GLU A 47 -28.67 20.83 23.44
N ASN A 48 -28.74 21.80 24.37
CA ASN A 48 -29.97 22.37 24.92
C ASN A 48 -29.58 23.40 25.99
N ASP A 49 -29.41 24.66 25.56
CA ASP A 49 -29.85 25.89 26.25
C ASP A 49 -29.09 27.11 25.70
N ILE A 50 -29.43 27.49 24.46
CA ILE A 50 -29.24 28.87 24.03
C ILE A 50 -30.42 29.67 24.57
N LYS A 51 -30.22 30.33 25.71
CA LYS A 51 -30.77 31.65 26.04
C LYS A 51 -30.35 32.05 27.46
N ALA A 52 -29.30 32.85 27.56
CA ALA A 52 -29.35 34.15 28.23
C ALA A 52 -27.94 34.73 28.40
N LYS A 53 -27.78 35.94 27.85
CA LYS A 53 -27.12 37.09 28.47
C LYS A 53 -25.60 37.04 28.73
N ASN A 54 -25.00 38.05 28.09
CA ASN A 54 -24.04 39.01 28.62
C ASN A 54 -22.58 38.85 28.20
N GLN A 55 -22.13 39.89 27.50
CA GLN A 55 -20.79 40.46 27.60
C GLN A 55 -20.27 40.36 29.03
N ASP A 56 -19.08 39.78 29.20
CA ASP A 56 -18.11 40.38 30.11
C ASP A 56 -16.68 40.03 29.68
N ASN A 57 -15.85 41.06 29.74
CA ASN A 57 -14.42 41.00 29.53
C ASN A 57 -13.78 40.13 30.62
N SER A 58 -13.33 38.94 30.27
CA SER A 58 -12.21 38.31 30.97
C SER A 58 -11.29 37.71 29.92
N LYS A 59 -10.25 38.46 29.53
CA LYS A 59 -9.05 37.83 28.96
C LYS A 59 -8.46 36.97 30.06
N THR A 60 -8.74 35.68 29.99
CA THR A 60 -8.09 34.70 30.86
C THR A 60 -6.69 34.46 30.31
N LEU A 61 -5.71 34.16 31.18
CA LEU A 61 -4.32 33.88 30.77
C LEU A 61 -4.24 32.83 29.63
N GLY A 62 -5.23 31.95 29.52
CA GLY A 62 -5.31 30.97 28.44
C GLY A 62 -5.63 31.56 27.06
N ASP A 63 -6.23 32.74 26.95
CA ASP A 63 -6.59 33.34 25.65
C ASP A 63 -5.35 33.91 24.93
N GLU A 64 -4.35 34.38 25.69
CA GLU A 64 -3.06 34.78 25.14
C GLU A 64 -2.23 33.57 24.72
N ASP A 65 -2.26 32.49 25.51
CA ASP A 65 -1.63 31.21 25.14
C ASP A 65 -2.29 30.60 23.91
N ILE A 66 -3.61 30.67 23.79
CA ILE A 66 -4.36 30.20 22.61
C ILE A 66 -4.05 31.08 21.40
N ALA A 67 -4.00 32.40 21.55
CA ALA A 67 -3.62 33.30 20.47
C ALA A 67 -2.17 33.07 20.01
N GLN A 68 -1.26 32.79 20.95
CA GLN A 68 0.13 32.47 20.65
C GLN A 68 0.24 31.10 19.96
N MET A 69 -0.46 30.06 20.45
CA MET A 69 -0.52 28.75 19.78
C MET A 69 -1.13 28.85 18.39
N GLN A 70 -2.16 29.68 18.18
CA GLN A 70 -2.73 29.90 16.85
C GLN A 70 -1.76 30.61 15.91
N LYS A 71 -0.95 31.53 16.44
CA LYS A 71 0.13 32.19 15.69
C LYS A 71 1.22 31.20 15.31
N ASP A 72 1.65 30.36 16.25
CA ASP A 72 2.66 29.31 16.03
C ASP A 72 2.15 28.26 15.04
N ILE A 73 0.88 27.83 15.14
CA ILE A 73 0.24 26.93 14.17
C ILE A 73 0.21 27.56 12.77
N ASN A 74 -0.06 28.86 12.67
CA ASN A 74 -0.06 29.55 11.38
C ASN A 74 1.36 29.71 10.82
N GLU A 75 2.36 29.87 11.67
CA GLU A 75 3.77 29.90 11.26
C GLU A 75 4.25 28.52 10.82
N ILE A 76 3.90 27.45 11.55
CA ILE A 76 4.13 26.05 11.15
C ILE A 76 3.41 25.73 9.84
N LYS A 77 2.17 26.18 9.66
CA LYS A 77 1.46 26.04 8.37
C LYS A 77 2.19 26.76 7.25
N LYS A 78 2.71 27.97 7.48
CA LYS A 78 3.52 28.70 6.48
C LYS A 78 4.83 27.99 6.18
N LEU A 79 5.49 27.38 7.17
CA LEU A 79 6.70 26.57 6.99
C LEU A 79 6.42 25.25 6.25
N LEU A 80 5.31 24.59 6.55
CA LEU A 80 4.86 23.41 5.82
C LEU A 80 4.44 23.75 4.40
N ILE A 81 3.80 24.90 4.19
CA ILE A 81 3.46 25.40 2.85
C ILE A 81 4.73 25.84 2.12
N SER A 82 5.74 26.42 2.77
CA SER A 82 7.01 26.76 2.10
C SER A 82 7.85 25.52 1.79
N GLN A 83 7.82 24.49 2.63
CA GLN A 83 8.41 23.17 2.34
C GLN A 83 7.63 22.42 1.25
N ASN A 84 6.30 22.55 1.20
CA ASN A 84 5.46 21.95 0.17
C ASN A 84 5.32 22.80 -1.10
N SER A 85 5.63 24.10 -1.08
CA SER A 85 5.66 24.97 -2.26
C SER A 85 6.94 24.80 -3.06
N VAL A 86 7.96 24.13 -2.52
CA VAL A 86 9.05 23.55 -3.33
C VAL A 86 8.53 22.39 -4.20
N TYR A 87 7.36 21.82 -3.88
CA TYR A 87 6.75 20.70 -4.61
C TYR A 87 5.61 21.07 -5.55
N THR A 88 5.30 22.36 -5.73
CA THR A 88 4.29 22.75 -6.73
C THR A 88 4.81 23.85 -7.64
N LYS A 89 5.08 23.45 -8.89
CA LYS A 89 5.34 24.26 -10.10
C LYS A 89 6.79 24.72 -10.27
N GLY A 90 7.70 23.77 -10.51
CA GLY A 90 9.04 24.04 -11.03
C GLY A 90 10.02 22.85 -11.06
N SER A 91 9.81 21.83 -10.22
CA SER A 91 10.80 20.75 -9.99
C SER A 91 10.31 19.37 -10.45
N HIS A 92 10.38 19.09 -11.75
CA HIS A 92 10.20 17.71 -12.25
C HIS A 92 11.55 17.04 -12.58
N LEU A 93 12.59 17.81 -12.88
CA LEU A 93 13.90 17.30 -13.27
C LEU A 93 14.83 17.01 -12.08
N ASP A 94 14.88 17.88 -11.08
CA ASP A 94 15.81 17.74 -9.95
C ASP A 94 15.45 16.55 -9.05
N ASN A 95 14.16 16.32 -8.81
CA ASN A 95 13.67 15.14 -8.10
C ASN A 95 14.03 13.82 -8.81
N LYS A 96 14.09 13.79 -10.15
CA LYS A 96 14.43 12.59 -10.93
C LYS A 96 15.90 12.22 -10.75
N LEU A 97 16.79 13.22 -10.72
CA LEU A 97 18.23 12.99 -10.52
C LEU A 97 18.52 12.49 -9.10
N GLU A 98 17.85 13.06 -8.10
CA GLU A 98 18.03 12.69 -6.69
C GLU A 98 17.54 11.26 -6.41
N ILE A 99 16.41 10.85 -7.00
CA ILE A 99 15.92 9.47 -6.93
C ILE A 99 16.92 8.50 -7.57
N LYS A 100 17.45 8.81 -8.76
CA LYS A 100 18.45 7.96 -9.43
C LYS A 100 19.75 7.83 -8.62
N LYS A 101 20.21 8.92 -7.98
CA LYS A 101 21.39 8.88 -7.11
C LYS A 101 21.18 7.98 -5.89
N LYS A 102 20.00 8.06 -5.27
CA LYS A 102 19.65 7.21 -4.12
C LYS A 102 19.59 5.74 -4.49
N GLN A 103 18.98 5.40 -5.62
CA GLN A 103 18.95 4.02 -6.12
C GLN A 103 20.36 3.45 -6.35
N LEU A 104 21.27 4.26 -6.91
CA LEU A 104 22.67 3.87 -7.10
C LEU A 104 23.36 3.61 -5.76
N GLU A 105 23.16 4.48 -4.77
CA GLU A 105 23.72 4.33 -3.43
C GLU A 105 23.22 3.05 -2.74
N ASP A 106 21.93 2.75 -2.83
CA ASP A 106 21.33 1.55 -2.26
C ASP A 106 21.87 0.28 -2.94
N THR A 107 22.08 0.32 -4.26
CA THR A 107 22.69 -0.79 -5.01
C THR A 107 24.13 -1.04 -4.56
N LEU A 108 24.91 0.02 -4.33
CA LEU A 108 26.30 -0.10 -3.84
C LEU A 108 26.34 -0.69 -2.42
N LYS A 109 25.38 -0.35 -1.55
CA LYS A 109 25.28 -0.95 -0.21
C LYS A 109 25.02 -2.45 -0.28
N ILE A 110 24.14 -2.88 -1.18
CA ILE A 110 23.88 -4.32 -1.41
C ILE A 110 25.16 -5.02 -1.88
N LEU A 111 25.90 -4.40 -2.82
CA LEU A 111 27.14 -4.98 -3.32
C LEU A 111 28.21 -5.11 -2.22
N ASN A 112 28.38 -4.06 -1.42
CA ASN A 112 29.32 -4.08 -0.30
C ASN A 112 28.93 -5.14 0.73
N PHE A 113 27.64 -5.28 1.04
CA PHE A 113 27.15 -6.34 1.91
C PHE A 113 27.50 -7.73 1.37
N ILE A 114 27.33 -7.97 0.07
CA ILE A 114 27.69 -9.26 -0.55
C ILE A 114 29.19 -9.50 -0.44
N MET A 115 30.03 -8.49 -0.72
CA MET A 115 31.48 -8.60 -0.62
C MET A 115 31.96 -8.88 0.80
N GLU A 116 31.41 -8.18 1.79
CA GLU A 116 31.77 -8.35 3.21
C GLU A 116 31.35 -9.72 3.75
N ASN A 117 30.32 -10.33 3.15
CA ASN A 117 29.74 -11.59 3.61
C ASN A 117 29.99 -12.74 2.62
N GLU A 118 31.00 -12.63 1.73
CA GLU A 118 31.37 -13.65 0.75
C GLU A 118 31.43 -15.08 1.34
N PRO A 119 32.05 -15.32 2.52
CA PRO A 119 32.11 -16.66 3.09
C PRO A 119 30.75 -17.25 3.50
N LEU A 120 29.77 -16.39 3.75
CA LEU A 120 28.42 -16.76 4.20
C LEU A 120 27.45 -16.96 3.04
N LEU A 121 27.81 -16.58 1.81
CA LEU A 121 26.95 -16.72 0.63
C LEU A 121 26.57 -18.18 0.34
N ASN A 122 27.41 -19.15 0.72
CA ASN A 122 27.10 -20.58 0.60
C ASN A 122 25.94 -21.04 1.51
N HIS A 123 25.54 -20.21 2.47
CA HIS A 123 24.47 -20.47 3.42
C HIS A 123 23.28 -19.52 3.26
N ILE A 124 23.35 -18.58 2.32
CA ILE A 124 22.33 -17.54 2.12
C ILE A 124 21.81 -17.63 0.70
N ASN A 125 20.49 -17.77 0.56
CA ASN A 125 19.84 -17.56 -0.73
C ASN A 125 19.42 -16.10 -0.85
N LEU A 126 20.22 -15.31 -1.56
CA LEU A 126 19.94 -13.89 -1.80
C LEU A 126 19.35 -13.71 -3.21
N ASN A 127 18.11 -13.23 -3.27
CA ASN A 127 17.47 -12.84 -4.53
C ASN A 127 17.39 -11.31 -4.59
N VAL A 128 18.12 -10.71 -5.54
CA VAL A 128 18.13 -9.27 -5.77
C VAL A 128 17.37 -8.98 -7.06
N ASN A 129 16.22 -8.34 -6.94
CA ASN A 129 15.44 -7.88 -8.09
C ASN A 129 15.77 -6.42 -8.37
N ILE A 130 16.49 -6.17 -9.47
CA ILE A 130 16.90 -4.83 -9.90
C ILE A 130 16.04 -4.44 -11.11
N ALA A 131 15.18 -3.44 -10.93
CA ALA A 131 14.39 -2.87 -12.02
C ALA A 131 14.98 -1.53 -12.45
N ILE A 132 15.51 -1.46 -13.67
CA ILE A 132 16.03 -0.23 -14.29
C ILE A 132 15.04 0.17 -15.40
N SER A 133 14.20 1.16 -15.14
CA SER A 133 13.27 1.69 -16.14
C SER A 133 13.66 3.10 -16.55
N ASP A 134 13.93 3.30 -17.84
CA ASP A 134 13.94 4.64 -18.43
C ASP A 134 12.50 5.05 -18.73
N ASN A 135 11.98 6.00 -17.95
CA ASN A 135 10.61 6.54 -18.07
C ASN A 135 10.35 7.33 -19.38
N GLU A 136 11.14 7.13 -20.45
CA GLU A 136 10.97 7.80 -21.74
C GLU A 136 10.68 6.87 -22.91
N SER A 137 10.60 5.55 -22.69
CA SER A 137 10.03 4.67 -23.70
C SER A 137 9.30 3.51 -23.07
N ASN A 138 7.99 3.46 -23.33
CA ASN A 138 7.17 2.26 -23.24
C ASN A 138 7.76 1.21 -24.20
N VAL A 139 8.80 0.50 -23.78
CA VAL A 139 9.25 -0.73 -24.41
C VAL A 139 9.51 -1.71 -23.28
N LYS A 140 8.50 -2.55 -23.03
CA LYS A 140 8.62 -3.73 -22.19
C LYS A 140 9.44 -4.78 -22.94
N THR A 141 10.74 -4.61 -22.94
CA THR A 141 11.68 -5.73 -22.79
C THR A 141 11.83 -5.91 -21.28
N GLU A 142 11.66 -7.09 -20.72
CA GLU A 142 12.71 -8.10 -20.73
C GLU A 142 12.16 -9.52 -20.58
N LYS A 143 12.69 -10.38 -21.45
CA LYS A 143 12.97 -11.78 -21.16
C LYS A 143 14.17 -11.85 -20.21
N VAL A 144 14.13 -12.67 -19.17
CA VAL A 144 15.31 -13.38 -18.64
C VAL A 144 14.89 -14.78 -18.13
N ASP A 145 15.72 -15.75 -18.46
CA ASP A 145 15.52 -17.19 -18.51
C ASP A 145 15.43 -17.97 -17.17
N ASN A 146 14.56 -18.99 -17.21
CA ASN A 146 14.79 -20.41 -16.87
C ASN A 146 15.52 -20.78 -15.57
N ASN A 147 14.73 -21.00 -14.51
CA ASN A 147 14.59 -22.25 -13.76
C ASN A 147 14.15 -21.93 -12.32
N ASN A 148 13.05 -22.55 -11.87
CA ASN A 148 12.49 -22.51 -10.50
C ASN A 148 11.41 -21.47 -10.17
N PHE A 149 10.45 -21.21 -11.08
CA PHE A 149 9.15 -20.66 -10.69
C PHE A 149 8.11 -21.77 -10.56
N LYS A 150 8.19 -22.55 -9.47
CA LYS A 150 7.11 -23.49 -9.10
C LYS A 150 6.28 -23.02 -7.91
N ASP A 151 6.71 -22.00 -7.20
CA ASP A 151 5.98 -21.47 -6.05
C ASP A 151 5.77 -19.96 -6.25
N SER A 152 4.49 -19.55 -6.23
CA SER A 152 3.96 -18.19 -6.43
C SER A 152 3.90 -17.69 -7.88
N MET A 153 2.80 -18.00 -8.58
CA MET A 153 2.37 -17.23 -9.73
C MET A 153 0.88 -16.88 -9.58
N ASP A 154 0.60 -15.94 -8.68
CA ASP A 154 -0.67 -15.20 -8.61
C ASP A 154 -0.72 -14.12 -9.70
N ILE A 155 -0.22 -14.40 -10.90
CA ILE A 155 -0.46 -13.56 -12.08
C ILE A 155 -1.83 -13.96 -12.63
N LYS A 156 -2.90 -13.52 -11.95
CA LYS A 156 -4.27 -13.63 -12.44
C LYS A 156 -4.50 -12.62 -13.56
N ILE A 157 -4.08 -12.95 -14.77
CA ILE A 157 -4.53 -12.23 -15.96
C ILE A 157 -5.93 -12.72 -16.32
N ASN A 158 -6.87 -11.78 -16.46
CA ASN A 158 -8.18 -12.04 -17.05
C ASN A 158 -8.12 -11.76 -18.57
N PRO A 159 -8.09 -12.79 -19.43
CA PRO A 159 -7.95 -12.62 -20.88
C PRO A 159 -9.13 -11.87 -21.51
N ILE A 160 -10.32 -11.94 -20.90
CA ILE A 160 -11.54 -11.31 -21.42
C ILE A 160 -11.47 -9.79 -21.24
N GLU A 161 -11.09 -9.34 -20.05
CA GLU A 161 -10.89 -7.91 -19.76
C GLU A 161 -9.74 -7.34 -20.59
N LEU A 162 -8.63 -8.06 -20.66
CA LEU A 162 -7.47 -7.59 -21.42
C LEU A 162 -7.78 -7.46 -22.92
N TYR A 163 -8.58 -8.39 -23.47
CA TYR A 163 -9.08 -8.27 -24.83
C TYR A 163 -9.94 -7.01 -25.03
N ARG A 164 -10.79 -6.65 -24.06
CA ARG A 164 -11.62 -5.43 -24.13
C ARG A 164 -10.80 -4.15 -24.09
N GLU A 165 -9.80 -4.09 -23.23
CA GLU A 165 -9.00 -2.88 -23.04
C GLU A 165 -7.96 -2.65 -24.14
N LYS A 166 -7.27 -3.72 -24.56
CA LYS A 166 -6.06 -3.62 -25.38
C LYS A 166 -6.15 -4.35 -26.72
N GLY A 167 -7.21 -5.12 -26.93
CA GLY A 167 -7.45 -5.86 -28.17
C GLY A 167 -6.64 -7.15 -28.31
N GLU A 168 -6.84 -7.78 -29.45
CA GLU A 168 -6.32 -9.12 -29.78
C GLU A 168 -4.79 -9.20 -29.76
N ILE A 169 -4.12 -8.23 -30.38
CA ILE A 169 -2.65 -8.22 -30.56
C ILE A 169 -1.96 -8.20 -29.19
N ALA A 170 -2.38 -7.30 -28.31
CA ALA A 170 -1.82 -7.19 -26.98
C ALA A 170 -2.08 -8.43 -26.12
N LEU A 171 -3.24 -9.08 -26.26
CA LEU A 171 -3.53 -10.34 -25.58
C LEU A 171 -2.60 -11.45 -26.07
N LYS A 172 -2.40 -11.57 -27.39
CA LYS A 172 -1.51 -12.56 -27.99
C LYS A 172 -0.08 -12.38 -27.51
N ASP A 173 0.42 -11.16 -27.50
CA ASP A 173 1.78 -10.84 -27.05
C ASP A 173 2.00 -11.19 -25.58
N ILE A 174 1.01 -10.92 -24.73
CA ILE A 174 1.07 -11.28 -23.32
C ILE A 174 1.03 -12.79 -23.13
N LEU A 175 0.13 -13.49 -23.84
CA LEU A 175 -0.01 -14.94 -23.74
C LEU A 175 1.22 -15.70 -24.25
N ASN A 176 1.95 -15.15 -25.22
CA ASN A 176 3.20 -15.74 -25.72
C ASN A 176 4.31 -15.80 -24.67
N ASN A 177 4.22 -15.02 -23.59
CA ASN A 177 5.21 -15.04 -22.51
C ASN A 177 4.92 -16.09 -21.43
N PHE A 178 3.85 -16.88 -21.57
CA PHE A 178 3.47 -17.89 -20.59
C PHE A 178 3.76 -19.32 -21.04
N ASP A 179 4.09 -20.16 -20.07
CA ASP A 179 4.23 -21.59 -20.27
C ASP A 179 2.89 -22.27 -20.54
N ILE A 180 2.93 -23.42 -21.22
CA ILE A 180 1.76 -24.24 -21.54
C ILE A 180 0.93 -24.57 -20.30
N ALA A 181 1.57 -24.80 -19.15
CA ALA A 181 0.88 -25.07 -17.89
C ALA A 181 0.02 -23.88 -17.46
N VAL A 182 0.60 -22.68 -17.45
CA VAL A 182 -0.10 -21.44 -17.09
C VAL A 182 -1.20 -21.11 -18.10
N LEU A 183 -0.94 -21.30 -19.40
CA LEU A 183 -1.94 -21.12 -20.45
C LEU A 183 -3.16 -22.04 -20.25
N LYS A 184 -2.94 -23.30 -19.85
CA LYS A 184 -4.03 -24.24 -19.53
C LYS A 184 -4.81 -23.82 -18.30
N ASP A 185 -4.16 -23.27 -17.29
CA ASP A 185 -4.83 -22.78 -16.07
C ASP A 185 -5.64 -21.52 -16.36
N ILE A 186 -5.10 -20.58 -17.13
CA ILE A 186 -5.83 -19.42 -17.65
C ILE A 186 -7.08 -19.87 -18.42
N ALA A 187 -6.93 -20.86 -19.32
CA ALA A 187 -8.05 -21.41 -20.08
C ALA A 187 -9.09 -22.08 -19.15
N ARG A 188 -8.66 -22.79 -18.11
CA ARG A 188 -9.58 -23.42 -17.14
C ARG A 188 -10.39 -22.39 -16.36
N GLN A 189 -9.77 -21.28 -15.99
CA GLN A 189 -10.38 -20.28 -15.13
C GLN A 189 -11.31 -19.33 -15.89
N TYR A 190 -10.91 -18.84 -17.05
CA TYR A 190 -11.61 -17.75 -17.75
C TYR A 190 -12.29 -18.19 -19.05
N THR A 191 -11.78 -19.21 -19.72
CA THR A 191 -12.29 -19.67 -21.02
C THR A 191 -12.46 -21.19 -21.06
N PRO A 192 -13.30 -21.76 -20.15
CA PRO A 192 -13.35 -23.21 -19.96
C PRO A 192 -13.80 -23.96 -21.22
N ASP A 193 -13.04 -24.99 -21.58
CA ASP A 193 -13.37 -25.88 -22.69
C ASP A 193 -14.20 -27.07 -22.20
N ALA A 194 -15.49 -27.06 -22.53
CA ALA A 194 -16.40 -28.15 -22.18
C ALA A 194 -15.98 -29.52 -22.74
N ARG A 195 -15.25 -29.54 -23.86
CA ARG A 195 -14.76 -30.79 -24.47
C ARG A 195 -13.38 -31.20 -23.95
N GLY A 196 -12.68 -30.29 -23.27
CA GLY A 196 -11.38 -30.51 -22.64
C GLY A 196 -10.23 -30.80 -23.61
N TYR A 197 -10.35 -30.44 -24.88
CA TYR A 197 -9.30 -30.61 -25.88
C TYR A 197 -8.09 -29.72 -25.58
N VAL A 198 -8.34 -28.48 -25.14
CA VAL A 198 -7.29 -27.48 -24.84
C VAL A 198 -6.31 -28.00 -23.79
N TYR A 199 -6.80 -28.74 -22.79
CA TYR A 199 -5.98 -29.29 -21.71
C TYR A 199 -5.05 -30.42 -22.18
N LYS A 200 -5.36 -31.04 -23.33
CA LYS A 200 -4.58 -32.13 -23.93
C LYS A 200 -3.57 -31.66 -24.97
N TRP A 201 -3.66 -30.41 -25.44
CA TRP A 201 -2.72 -29.89 -26.43
C TRP A 201 -1.35 -29.65 -25.81
N SER A 202 -0.32 -29.88 -26.62
CA SER A 202 1.09 -29.61 -26.30
C SER A 202 1.64 -28.39 -27.05
N ASP A 203 0.86 -27.86 -27.98
CA ASP A 203 1.22 -26.69 -28.77
C ASP A 203 0.73 -25.43 -28.08
N ALA A 204 1.66 -24.57 -27.67
CA ALA A 204 1.36 -23.31 -27.01
C ALA A 204 0.56 -22.37 -27.92
N THR A 205 0.94 -22.24 -29.20
CA THR A 205 0.27 -21.33 -30.15
C THR A 205 -1.20 -21.70 -30.31
N LYS A 206 -1.49 -23.01 -30.41
CA LYS A 206 -2.86 -23.51 -30.51
C LYS A 206 -3.71 -23.21 -29.28
N ILE A 207 -3.11 -23.27 -28.08
CA ILE A 207 -3.80 -22.92 -26.83
C ILE A 207 -4.05 -21.41 -26.77
N ILE A 208 -3.07 -20.60 -27.18
CA ILE A 208 -3.18 -19.13 -27.22
C ILE A 208 -4.31 -18.71 -28.16
N ASP A 209 -4.33 -19.23 -29.39
CA ASP A 209 -5.35 -18.90 -30.37
C ASP A 209 -6.76 -19.28 -29.85
N TYR A 210 -6.89 -20.41 -29.15
CA TYR A 210 -8.15 -20.78 -28.49
C TYR A 210 -8.57 -19.79 -27.41
N ILE A 211 -7.64 -19.38 -26.53
CA ILE A 211 -7.94 -18.41 -25.47
C ILE A 211 -8.40 -17.10 -26.10
N ILE A 212 -7.71 -16.60 -27.13
CA ILE A 212 -8.06 -15.38 -27.84
C ILE A 212 -9.46 -15.47 -28.46
N GLU A 213 -9.74 -16.52 -29.23
CA GLU A 213 -11.03 -16.70 -29.89
C GLU A 213 -12.17 -16.74 -28.86
N ARG A 214 -11.95 -17.41 -27.73
CA ARG A 214 -12.96 -17.52 -26.69
C ARG A 214 -13.14 -16.23 -25.92
N SER A 215 -12.05 -15.53 -25.60
CA SER A 215 -12.07 -14.22 -24.96
C SER A 215 -12.79 -13.18 -25.81
N LYS A 216 -12.55 -13.15 -27.12
CA LYS A 216 -13.28 -12.31 -28.07
C LYS A 216 -14.78 -12.56 -28.00
N ASN A 217 -15.20 -13.81 -28.17
CA ASN A 217 -16.60 -14.20 -28.15
C ASN A 217 -17.30 -13.84 -26.82
N LEU A 218 -16.62 -13.99 -25.69
CA LEU A 218 -17.16 -13.66 -24.36
C LEU A 218 -17.17 -12.15 -24.11
N ALA A 219 -16.14 -11.44 -24.55
CA ALA A 219 -16.08 -9.99 -24.46
C ALA A 219 -17.22 -9.33 -25.23
N GLU A 220 -17.47 -9.79 -26.46
CA GLU A 220 -18.55 -9.33 -27.34
C GLU A 220 -19.93 -9.67 -26.76
N LYS A 221 -20.17 -10.91 -26.30
CA LYS A 221 -21.46 -11.29 -25.69
C LYS A 221 -21.75 -10.55 -24.38
N GLY A 222 -20.72 -10.32 -23.58
CA GLY A 222 -20.86 -9.57 -22.33
C GLY A 222 -20.94 -8.06 -22.51
N SER A 223 -20.82 -7.53 -23.74
CA SER A 223 -20.95 -6.08 -23.99
C SER A 223 -22.37 -5.57 -23.76
N VAL A 224 -23.37 -6.45 -23.90
CA VAL A 224 -24.80 -6.14 -23.68
C VAL A 224 -25.11 -5.73 -22.24
N PHE A 225 -24.28 -6.12 -21.27
CA PHE A 225 -24.47 -5.81 -19.85
C PHE A 225 -23.54 -4.70 -19.33
N VAL A 226 -22.70 -4.13 -20.19
CA VAL A 226 -21.67 -3.14 -19.81
C VAL A 226 -21.94 -1.78 -20.47
N THR A 227 -23.07 -1.63 -21.17
CA THR A 227 -23.53 -0.32 -21.66
C THR A 227 -24.11 0.54 -20.54
N ASP A 228 -23.39 1.65 -20.29
CA ASP A 228 -23.60 2.85 -19.44
C ASP A 228 -23.66 2.70 -17.90
#